data_AF-A0A553Q5I7-F1
#
_entry.id   AF-A0A553Q5I7-F1
#
_cell.length_a   1.000
_cell.length_b   1.000
_cell.length_c   1.000
_cell.angle_alpha   90.00
_cell.angle_beta   90.00
_cell.angle_gamma   90.00
#
_symmetry.space_group_name_H-M   'P 1'
#
loop_
_entity.id
_entity.type
_entity.pdbx_description
1 polymer ?
#
loop_
_entity_poly.entity_id
_entity_poly.type
_entity_poly.pdbx_seq_one_letter_code
_entity_poly.pdbx_strand_id
1 'polypeptide(L)'
;MAKRGKSAARTLEDLTLDSGYGGAADSFRSSSLSLCCSEAHISYAHGGHCWNLNDSMRSRRNSLDTVNTVLAEDGETLECSGHCAKLPELEDVPWSLGEVENALNKEEELRFGTVSADLLARLSALVSRALVRIAREAQRLSLRYGKCTKYEVQSAIKMILSWTISVNCVAAALSALSMYNMSTEDKFSRGKSERCGLVFSVGKFFRWMVDSRIAVRVHEHAAIYLSACMESLFREVFTRVLSSSLVEKDNGIPKFTLESFEQALSNDSELYGLLLPFQHLTCGKNANVMGLMNVIGIVSSLELCALDAQEMINA
;
A
#
# COMPACT_ATOMS: atom_id res chain seq x y z
N MET A 1 -14.78 -64.05 -25.97
CA MET A 1 -15.42 -64.50 -24.71
C MET A 1 -15.11 -63.48 -23.62
N ALA A 2 -16.16 -63.08 -22.90
CA ALA A 2 -16.18 -61.95 -21.97
C ALA A 2 -15.95 -62.36 -20.50
N LYS A 3 -15.52 -61.38 -19.67
CA LYS A 3 -16.03 -61.00 -18.33
C LYS A 3 -15.09 -59.91 -17.76
N ARG A 4 -15.47 -58.62 -17.71
CA ARG A 4 -16.30 -57.91 -16.68
C ARG A 4 -15.63 -57.99 -15.30
N GLY A 5 -15.16 -56.96 -14.60
CA GLY A 5 -15.47 -55.52 -14.56
C GLY A 5 -15.98 -55.16 -13.15
N LYS A 6 -15.50 -54.08 -12.50
CA LYS A 6 -16.29 -53.20 -11.59
C LYS A 6 -15.47 -52.03 -11.01
N SER A 7 -15.97 -50.84 -11.31
CA SER A 7 -15.73 -49.55 -10.64
C SER A 7 -16.61 -49.46 -9.39
N ALA A 8 -16.10 -48.84 -8.31
CA ALA A 8 -16.88 -48.52 -7.12
C ALA A 8 -17.09 -47.00 -7.05
N ALA A 9 -18.29 -46.57 -7.44
CA ALA A 9 -18.83 -45.24 -7.17
C ALA A 9 -19.18 -45.14 -5.67
N ARG A 10 -18.86 -44.01 -5.05
CA ARG A 10 -19.36 -43.64 -3.72
C ARG A 10 -20.54 -42.70 -3.92
N THR A 11 -21.70 -43.08 -3.40
CA THR A 11 -22.90 -42.23 -3.32
C THR A 11 -22.97 -41.58 -1.94
N LEU A 12 -23.20 -40.28 -2.00
CA LEU A 12 -23.71 -39.37 -0.96
C LEU A 12 -25.14 -39.80 -0.56
N GLU A 13 -25.62 -39.27 0.57
CA GLU A 13 -27.01 -39.36 1.10
C GLU A 13 -27.22 -40.64 1.93
N ASP A 14 -27.72 -40.64 3.17
CA ASP A 14 -28.34 -39.67 4.09
C ASP A 14 -28.54 -40.52 5.39
N LEU A 15 -28.35 -40.06 6.63
CA LEU A 15 -29.40 -39.62 7.56
C LEU A 15 -28.84 -39.88 8.99
N THR A 16 -28.67 -38.85 9.82
CA THR A 16 -29.53 -38.38 10.93
C THR A 16 -29.13 -38.85 12.34
N LEU A 17 -28.64 -37.85 13.09
CA LEU A 17 -29.00 -37.38 14.44
C LEU A 17 -29.68 -38.29 15.49
N ASP A 18 -29.36 -37.92 16.74
CA ASP A 18 -30.03 -38.15 18.05
C ASP A 18 -29.37 -39.23 18.93
N SER A 19 -29.17 -39.15 20.25
CA SER A 19 -29.26 -38.18 21.36
C SER A 19 -28.08 -38.55 22.33
N GLY A 20 -27.51 -37.74 23.21
CA GLY A 20 -28.12 -37.09 24.37
C GLY A 20 -27.43 -37.51 25.69
N TYR A 21 -27.18 -36.53 26.55
CA TYR A 21 -27.24 -36.58 28.03
C TYR A 21 -25.96 -36.58 28.91
N GLY A 22 -25.89 -35.55 29.78
CA GLY A 22 -25.16 -35.44 31.05
C GLY A 22 -23.78 -34.78 30.97
N GLY A 23 -23.41 -33.72 31.68
CA GLY A 23 -23.99 -32.99 32.81
C GLY A 23 -22.82 -32.33 33.56
N ALA A 24 -23.00 -31.08 33.99
CA ALA A 24 -22.39 -30.45 35.18
C ALA A 24 -22.37 -28.93 34.99
N ALA A 25 -23.02 -28.26 35.94
CA ALA A 25 -23.04 -26.82 36.09
C ALA A 25 -21.71 -26.28 36.64
N ASP A 26 -21.63 -24.95 36.60
CA ASP A 26 -20.76 -24.07 37.39
C ASP A 26 -19.30 -23.91 36.94
N SER A 27 -18.96 -22.71 36.45
CA SER A 27 -18.06 -21.78 37.17
C SER A 27 -17.51 -20.70 36.24
N PHE A 28 -17.63 -19.44 36.68
CA PHE A 28 -17.00 -18.27 36.09
C PHE A 28 -15.46 -18.35 36.21
N ARG A 29 -14.74 -18.27 35.09
CA ARG A 29 -13.46 -17.54 34.94
C ARG A 29 -12.93 -17.66 33.51
N SER A 30 -13.11 -16.62 32.70
CA SER A 30 -12.27 -16.42 31.51
C SER A 30 -10.83 -16.20 31.97
N SER A 31 -9.96 -17.19 31.73
CA SER A 31 -8.52 -17.03 31.92
C SER A 31 -7.93 -16.55 30.60
N SER A 32 -7.53 -15.28 30.56
CA SER A 32 -6.65 -14.74 29.53
C SER A 32 -5.24 -15.31 29.76
N LEU A 33 -4.77 -16.17 28.86
CA LEU A 33 -3.36 -16.54 28.80
C LEU A 33 -2.57 -15.34 28.25
N SER A 34 -2.02 -14.52 29.15
CA SER A 34 -0.98 -13.55 28.83
C SER A 34 0.38 -14.23 28.90
N LEU A 35 1.09 -14.32 27.78
CA LEU A 35 2.51 -14.66 27.76
C LEU A 35 3.31 -13.35 27.84
N CYS A 36 3.71 -12.99 29.06
CA CYS A 36 4.78 -12.02 29.29
C CYS A 36 6.08 -12.80 29.53
N CYS A 37 7.09 -12.57 28.69
CA CYS A 37 8.48 -12.88 29.02
C CYS A 37 9.20 -11.55 29.15
N SER A 38 9.70 -11.24 30.34
CA SER A 38 10.63 -10.12 30.56
C SER A 38 12.01 -10.64 30.90
N GLU A 39 12.98 -9.98 30.26
CA GLU A 39 14.37 -9.70 30.65
C GLU A 39 15.35 -10.86 30.93
N ALA A 40 16.41 -10.90 30.11
CA ALA A 40 17.76 -11.21 30.58
C ALA A 40 18.73 -10.15 30.01
N HIS A 41 19.56 -9.61 30.90
CA HIS A 41 20.39 -8.42 30.73
C HIS A 41 21.69 -8.64 29.88
N ILE A 42 21.95 -7.65 29.02
CA ILE A 42 23.23 -6.98 28.65
C ILE A 42 24.30 -7.75 27.84
N SER A 43 24.68 -7.18 26.67
CA SER A 43 26.03 -6.64 26.38
C SER A 43 26.07 -5.84 25.06
N TYR A 44 26.60 -4.62 25.14
CA TYR A 44 26.77 -3.65 24.04
C TYR A 44 27.83 -4.09 23.02
N ALA A 45 27.55 -3.95 21.72
CA ALA A 45 28.54 -3.64 20.69
C ALA A 45 27.89 -3.09 19.39
N HIS A 46 28.08 -1.79 19.16
CA HIS A 46 28.24 -1.07 17.89
C HIS A 46 27.30 -1.36 16.68
N GLY A 47 26.50 -0.34 16.31
CA GLY A 47 26.12 -0.02 14.93
C GLY A 47 24.89 -0.70 14.35
N GLY A 48 23.71 -0.07 14.52
CA GLY A 48 22.51 -0.41 13.74
C GLY A 48 21.24 0.16 14.34
N HIS A 49 20.63 1.16 13.69
CA HIS A 49 19.31 1.66 14.05
C HIS A 49 18.27 0.56 13.78
N CYS A 50 17.90 -0.15 14.84
CA CYS A 50 16.84 -1.15 14.87
C CYS A 50 15.58 -0.55 15.50
N TRP A 51 14.46 -0.66 14.79
CA TRP A 51 13.13 -0.23 15.24
C TRP A 51 12.74 -0.99 16.51
N ASN A 52 12.93 -0.37 17.67
CA ASN A 52 12.44 -0.87 18.95
C ASN A 52 11.25 0.01 19.38
N LEU A 53 10.07 -0.61 19.45
CA LEU A 53 8.88 -0.02 20.04
C LEU A 53 8.96 -0.24 21.56
N ASN A 54 9.48 0.75 22.28
CA ASN A 54 9.36 0.80 23.73
C ASN A 54 8.60 2.08 24.08
N ASP A 55 7.32 1.96 24.40
CA ASP A 55 6.66 2.99 25.20
C ASP A 55 6.03 2.35 26.43
N SER A 56 6.43 2.91 27.55
CA SER A 56 6.25 2.45 28.91
C SER A 56 5.30 3.44 29.55
N MET A 57 4.14 2.97 30.04
CA MET A 57 3.76 3.03 31.45
C MET A 57 2.27 2.72 31.64
N ARG A 58 2.01 1.98 32.71
CA ARG A 58 0.72 1.74 33.35
C ARG A 58 0.11 3.04 33.90
N SER A 59 -1.16 2.93 34.33
CA SER A 59 -1.88 3.83 35.28
C SER A 59 -2.64 4.97 34.56
N ARG A 60 -3.95 5.18 34.67
CA ARG A 60 -4.95 4.88 35.71
C ARG A 60 -6.36 4.91 35.10
N ARG A 61 -7.25 4.13 35.72
CA ARG A 61 -8.71 4.17 35.61
C ARG A 61 -9.23 5.49 36.21
N ASN A 62 -10.14 6.22 35.53
CA ASN A 62 -11.46 6.58 36.09
C ASN A 62 -12.35 7.43 35.15
N SER A 63 -13.62 7.03 35.12
CA SER A 63 -14.86 7.82 34.99
C SER A 63 -14.94 8.98 33.99
N LEU A 64 -15.72 8.76 32.92
CA LEU A 64 -16.54 9.80 32.32
C LEU A 64 -17.56 10.26 33.37
N ASP A 65 -17.33 11.42 33.97
CA ASP A 65 -18.41 12.30 34.43
C ASP A 65 -17.86 13.69 34.71
N THR A 66 -18.12 14.65 33.81
CA THR A 66 -18.30 16.06 34.18
C THR A 66 -18.94 16.84 33.04
N VAL A 67 -20.19 17.21 33.27
CA VAL A 67 -20.86 18.33 32.61
C VAL A 67 -20.12 19.61 33.02
N ASN A 68 -19.70 20.43 32.07
CA ASN A 68 -19.31 21.81 32.38
C ASN A 68 -19.94 22.75 31.35
N THR A 69 -21.05 23.35 31.78
CA THR A 69 -21.64 24.55 31.21
C THR A 69 -20.83 25.74 31.69
N VAL A 70 -20.30 26.57 30.80
CA VAL A 70 -20.24 28.05 30.90
C VAL A 70 -19.52 28.59 29.66
N LEU A 71 -20.15 29.56 29.03
CA LEU A 71 -19.62 30.37 27.94
C LEU A 71 -18.50 31.28 28.47
N ALA A 72 -17.34 31.22 27.83
CA ALA A 72 -16.43 32.36 27.76
C ALA A 72 -15.96 32.45 26.31
N GLU A 73 -16.38 33.52 25.65
CA GLU A 73 -15.75 33.97 24.41
C GLU A 73 -14.30 34.32 24.74
N ASP A 74 -13.36 33.59 24.14
CA ASP A 74 -12.10 34.20 23.74
C ASP A 74 -11.57 33.49 22.50
N GLY A 75 -11.32 34.28 21.46
CA GLY A 75 -10.86 33.81 20.17
C GLY A 75 -9.37 33.56 20.22
N GLU A 76 -8.96 32.36 20.61
CA GLU A 76 -7.62 31.85 20.34
C GLU A 76 -7.73 30.48 19.69
N THR A 77 -7.18 30.42 18.48
CA THR A 77 -6.83 29.24 17.71
C THR A 77 -6.73 27.98 18.55
N LEU A 78 -7.71 27.08 18.36
CA LEU A 78 -7.65 25.68 18.77
C LEU A 78 -6.47 25.03 18.04
N GLU A 79 -5.26 25.19 18.58
CA GLU A 79 -4.14 24.35 18.25
C GLU A 79 -4.48 22.94 18.75
N CYS A 80 -5.12 22.17 17.89
CA CYS A 80 -5.12 20.71 17.96
C CYS A 80 -3.67 20.22 17.80
N SER A 81 -2.85 20.40 18.84
CA SER A 81 -1.57 19.74 19.04
C SER A 81 -1.81 18.26 19.38
N GLY A 82 -2.39 17.53 18.44
CA GLY A 82 -2.13 16.11 18.31
C GLY A 82 -0.87 16.00 17.46
N HIS A 83 0.26 15.61 18.06
CA HIS A 83 1.50 15.38 17.33
C HIS A 83 1.28 14.21 16.36
N CYS A 84 0.79 14.53 15.17
CA CYS A 84 0.44 13.53 14.16
C CYS A 84 1.74 12.87 13.73
N ALA A 85 1.85 11.55 13.90
CA ALA A 85 3.05 10.81 13.56
C ALA A 85 3.38 11.05 12.07
N LYS A 86 4.58 11.55 11.79
CA LYS A 86 5.05 11.75 10.41
C LYS A 86 5.44 10.40 9.81
N LEU A 87 5.19 10.25 8.51
CA LEU A 87 5.75 9.16 7.73
C LEU A 87 7.28 9.27 7.77
N PRO A 88 8.00 8.14 7.92
CA PRO A 88 9.44 8.14 7.75
C PRO A 88 9.78 8.64 6.35
N GLU A 89 10.72 9.57 6.29
CA GLU A 89 11.32 9.96 5.04
C GLU A 89 12.17 8.81 4.51
N LEU A 90 12.08 8.57 3.21
CA LEU A 90 12.80 7.49 2.58
C LEU A 90 14.20 7.99 2.20
N GLU A 91 15.24 7.44 2.84
CA GLU A 91 16.65 7.79 2.55
C GLU A 91 17.02 7.41 1.11
N ASP A 92 16.66 6.19 0.69
CA ASP A 92 16.92 5.67 -0.66
C ASP A 92 15.62 5.27 -1.38
N VAL A 93 15.31 5.99 -2.47
CA VAL A 93 14.24 5.63 -3.42
C VAL A 93 14.75 4.73 -4.55
N PRO A 94 13.94 3.80 -5.08
CA PRO A 94 14.38 2.88 -6.16
C PRO A 94 14.38 3.53 -7.56
N TRP A 95 14.51 4.86 -7.67
CA TRP A 95 14.57 5.62 -8.92
C TRP A 95 15.52 6.82 -8.82
N SER A 96 16.01 7.27 -9.96
CA SER A 96 16.74 8.54 -10.14
C SER A 96 15.83 9.61 -10.73
N LEU A 97 16.20 10.89 -10.58
CA LEU A 97 15.44 12.00 -11.18
C LEU A 97 15.40 11.92 -12.72
N GLY A 98 16.46 11.43 -13.36
CA GLY A 98 16.48 11.20 -14.81
C GLY A 98 15.54 10.07 -15.24
N GLU A 99 15.40 9.00 -14.45
CA GLU A 99 14.38 7.96 -14.69
C GLU A 99 12.96 8.55 -14.55
N VAL A 100 12.73 9.45 -13.59
CA VAL A 100 11.44 10.13 -13.42
C VAL A 100 11.13 11.01 -14.64
N GLU A 101 12.06 11.85 -15.07
CA GLU A 101 11.88 12.70 -16.26
C GLU A 101 11.59 11.88 -17.53
N ASN A 102 12.32 10.77 -17.73
CA ASN A 102 12.10 9.86 -18.85
C ASN A 102 10.72 9.17 -18.77
N ALA A 103 10.27 8.80 -17.56
CA ALA A 103 8.97 8.19 -17.36
C ALA A 103 7.80 9.13 -17.66
N LEU A 104 7.97 10.43 -17.40
CA LEU A 104 7.00 11.48 -17.73
C LEU A 104 6.94 11.76 -19.24
N ASN A 105 8.08 11.70 -19.94
CA ASN A 105 8.17 11.96 -21.38
C ASN A 105 7.91 10.73 -22.28
N LYS A 106 7.55 9.58 -21.69
CA LYS A 106 7.40 8.31 -22.39
C LYS A 106 6.21 8.28 -23.37
N GLU A 107 5.11 8.95 -23.03
CA GLU A 107 3.91 9.00 -23.86
C GLU A 107 3.91 10.26 -24.73
N GLU A 108 3.74 10.09 -26.04
CA GLU A 108 3.93 11.16 -27.04
C GLU A 108 2.89 12.28 -26.92
N GLU A 109 1.66 11.96 -26.48
CA GLU A 109 0.59 12.92 -26.18
C GLU A 109 0.90 13.81 -24.96
N LEU A 110 1.88 13.40 -24.15
CA LEU A 110 2.26 14.01 -22.87
C LEU A 110 3.71 14.50 -22.88
N ARG A 111 4.28 14.82 -24.05
CA ARG A 111 5.61 15.45 -24.12
C ARG A 111 5.53 16.88 -23.59
N PHE A 112 5.75 17.02 -22.28
CA PHE A 112 5.64 18.27 -21.54
C PHE A 112 6.90 19.14 -21.62
N GLY A 113 7.91 18.73 -22.40
CA GLY A 113 9.19 19.42 -22.52
C GLY A 113 10.10 19.16 -21.32
N THR A 114 11.13 19.99 -21.17
CA THR A 114 12.08 19.89 -20.05
C THR A 114 11.41 20.36 -18.76
N VAL A 115 11.26 19.46 -17.79
CA VAL A 115 10.73 19.76 -16.45
C VAL A 115 11.87 20.30 -15.59
N SER A 116 11.60 21.31 -14.75
CA SER A 116 12.64 21.84 -13.86
C SER A 116 13.10 20.78 -12.85
N ALA A 117 14.39 20.79 -12.51
CA ALA A 117 14.97 19.82 -11.56
C ALA A 117 14.32 19.91 -10.16
N ASP A 118 13.94 21.11 -9.74
CA ASP A 118 13.28 21.37 -8.46
C ASP A 118 11.87 20.75 -8.40
N LEU A 119 11.10 20.88 -9.49
CA LEU A 119 9.80 20.20 -9.63
C LEU A 119 9.93 18.68 -9.61
N LEU A 120 10.92 18.13 -10.33
CA LEU A 120 11.20 16.69 -10.34
C LEU A 120 11.56 16.19 -8.94
N ALA A 121 12.42 16.92 -8.22
CA ALA A 121 12.79 16.58 -6.85
C ALA A 121 11.58 16.62 -5.92
N ARG A 122 10.74 17.66 -6.01
CA ARG A 122 9.51 17.76 -5.22
C ARG A 122 8.53 16.64 -5.53
N LEU A 123 8.29 16.36 -6.81
CA LEU A 123 7.41 15.27 -7.23
C LEU A 123 7.93 13.92 -6.72
N SER A 124 9.23 13.66 -6.84
CA SER A 124 9.89 12.47 -6.29
C SER A 124 9.66 12.32 -4.78
N ALA A 125 9.83 13.39 -4.01
CA ALA A 125 9.63 13.41 -2.57
C ALA A 125 8.17 13.22 -2.14
N LEU A 126 7.20 13.63 -2.97
CA LEU A 126 5.78 13.39 -2.71
C LEU A 126 5.40 11.94 -3.03
N VAL A 127 5.81 11.45 -4.19
CA VAL A 127 5.48 10.09 -4.65
C VAL A 127 6.21 9.02 -3.82
N SER A 128 7.36 9.33 -3.21
CA SER A 128 8.01 8.44 -2.24
C SER A 128 7.13 8.17 -1.00
N ARG A 129 6.29 9.14 -0.58
CA ARG A 129 5.32 8.93 0.51
C ARG A 129 4.26 7.92 0.12
N ALA A 130 3.78 7.97 -1.12
CA ALA A 130 2.86 6.97 -1.66
C ALA A 130 3.50 5.58 -1.70
N LEU A 131 4.78 5.49 -2.12
CA LEU A 131 5.54 4.23 -2.08
C LEU A 131 5.59 3.66 -0.66
N VAL A 132 5.90 4.47 0.36
CA VAL A 132 5.95 4.01 1.76
C VAL A 132 4.59 3.48 2.22
N ARG A 133 3.49 4.15 1.86
CA ARG A 133 2.13 3.71 2.21
C ARG A 133 1.79 2.38 1.54
N ILE A 134 2.04 2.24 0.23
CA ILE A 134 1.80 1.00 -0.52
C ILE A 134 2.67 -0.13 0.04
N ALA A 135 3.95 0.13 0.34
CA ALA A 135 4.88 -0.88 0.84
C ALA A 135 4.49 -1.38 2.25
N ARG A 136 4.08 -0.49 3.16
CA ARG A 136 3.59 -0.87 4.49
C ARG A 136 2.34 -1.74 4.41
N GLU A 137 1.43 -1.40 3.49
CA GLU A 137 0.22 -2.19 3.31
C GLU A 137 0.51 -3.54 2.65
N ALA A 138 1.39 -3.58 1.65
CA ALA A 138 1.86 -4.83 1.06
C ALA A 138 2.59 -5.70 2.11
N GLN A 139 3.35 -5.09 3.01
CA GLN A 139 4.01 -5.78 4.12
C GLN A 139 2.98 -6.39 5.07
N ARG A 140 1.98 -5.61 5.48
CA ARG A 140 0.86 -6.07 6.34
C ARG A 140 0.14 -7.27 5.73
N LEU A 141 -0.18 -7.21 4.43
CA LEU A 141 -0.83 -8.29 3.69
C LEU A 141 0.07 -9.54 3.58
N SER A 142 1.39 -9.34 3.45
CA SER A 142 2.36 -10.42 3.33
C SER A 142 2.63 -11.18 4.64
N LEU A 143 2.25 -10.63 5.81
CA LEU A 143 2.49 -11.26 7.12
C LEU A 143 1.86 -12.65 7.24
N ARG A 144 0.69 -12.86 6.62
CA ARG A 144 -0.04 -14.13 6.73
C ARG A 144 0.73 -15.31 6.13
N TYR A 145 1.43 -15.10 5.02
CA TYR A 145 2.09 -16.17 4.26
C TYR A 145 3.61 -16.02 4.19
N GLY A 146 4.18 -14.96 4.75
CA GLY A 146 5.62 -14.66 4.72
C GLY A 146 6.16 -14.38 3.31
N LYS A 147 5.28 -14.15 2.33
CA LYS A 147 5.65 -13.88 0.94
C LYS A 147 4.89 -12.66 0.41
N CYS A 148 5.57 -11.85 -0.38
CA CYS A 148 4.98 -10.75 -1.14
C CYS A 148 4.98 -11.12 -2.62
N THR A 149 3.79 -11.31 -3.18
CA THR A 149 3.55 -11.61 -4.60
C THR A 149 2.86 -10.43 -5.27
N LYS A 150 2.53 -10.57 -6.57
CA LYS A 150 1.74 -9.56 -7.28
C LYS A 150 0.39 -9.28 -6.61
N TYR A 151 -0.19 -10.25 -5.92
CA TYR A 151 -1.51 -10.14 -5.29
C TYR A 151 -1.47 -9.20 -4.08
N GLU A 152 -0.48 -9.34 -3.20
CA GLU A 152 -0.31 -8.43 -2.05
C GLU A 152 -0.07 -6.98 -2.51
N VAL A 153 0.75 -6.80 -3.55
CA VAL A 153 1.01 -5.46 -4.12
C VAL A 153 -0.24 -4.89 -4.77
N GLN A 154 -0.96 -5.68 -5.58
CA GLN A 154 -2.20 -5.24 -6.23
C GLN A 154 -3.26 -4.80 -5.20
N SER A 155 -3.45 -5.60 -4.14
CA SER A 155 -4.38 -5.26 -3.07
C SER A 155 -3.96 -4.01 -2.32
N ALA A 156 -2.66 -3.86 -2.00
CA ALA A 156 -2.13 -2.65 -1.39
C ALA A 156 -2.38 -1.39 -2.25
N ILE A 157 -2.16 -1.48 -3.58
CA ILE A 157 -2.43 -0.38 -4.51
C ILE A 157 -3.91 0.04 -4.44
N LYS A 158 -4.84 -0.93 -4.47
CA LYS A 158 -6.29 -0.67 -4.40
C LYS A 158 -6.75 -0.13 -3.04
N MET A 159 -6.07 -0.48 -1.96
CA MET A 159 -6.39 -0.01 -0.61
C MET A 159 -5.86 1.40 -0.32
N ILE A 160 -4.72 1.76 -0.91
CA ILE A 160 -4.02 3.02 -0.64
C ILE A 160 -4.37 4.11 -1.66
N LEU A 161 -4.52 3.79 -2.94
CA LEU A 161 -4.79 4.81 -3.96
C LEU A 161 -6.30 5.07 -4.11
N SER A 162 -6.67 6.25 -4.63
CA SER A 162 -8.06 6.51 -5.03
C SER A 162 -8.50 5.50 -6.09
N TRP A 163 -9.81 5.27 -6.23
CA TRP A 163 -10.33 4.32 -7.21
C TRP A 163 -9.75 4.55 -8.61
N THR A 164 -9.84 5.78 -9.13
CA THR A 164 -9.40 6.14 -10.48
C THR A 164 -7.91 5.90 -10.67
N ILE A 165 -7.08 6.35 -9.72
CA ILE A 165 -5.62 6.18 -9.78
C ILE A 165 -5.24 4.71 -9.64
N SER A 166 -5.92 3.96 -8.76
CA SER A 166 -5.65 2.55 -8.52
C SER A 166 -5.92 1.70 -9.76
N VAL A 167 -7.03 1.96 -10.47
CA VAL A 167 -7.39 1.25 -11.71
C VAL A 167 -6.33 1.47 -12.78
N ASN A 168 -5.88 2.70 -12.97
CA ASN A 168 -4.84 3.03 -13.95
C ASN A 168 -3.49 2.40 -13.59
N CYS A 169 -3.08 2.47 -12.32
CA CYS A 169 -1.84 1.85 -11.84
C CYS A 169 -1.86 0.32 -11.96
N VAL A 170 -2.99 -0.33 -11.65
CA VAL A 170 -3.15 -1.78 -11.79
C VAL A 170 -3.16 -2.19 -13.27
N ALA A 171 -3.82 -1.42 -14.14
CA ALA A 171 -3.81 -1.66 -15.57
C ALA A 171 -2.39 -1.57 -16.15
N ALA A 172 -1.61 -0.55 -15.77
CA ALA A 172 -0.21 -0.43 -16.16
C ALA A 172 0.63 -1.61 -15.68
N ALA A 173 0.44 -2.07 -14.43
CA ALA A 173 1.13 -3.23 -13.87
C ALA A 173 0.78 -4.54 -14.59
N LEU A 174 -0.49 -4.74 -14.95
CA LEU A 174 -0.93 -5.89 -15.74
C LEU A 174 -0.32 -5.90 -17.14
N SER A 175 -0.29 -4.75 -17.81
CA SER A 175 0.35 -4.59 -19.12
C SER A 175 1.84 -4.90 -19.06
N ALA A 176 2.55 -4.38 -18.06
CA ALA A 176 3.97 -4.65 -17.83
C ALA A 176 4.25 -6.14 -17.60
N LEU A 177 3.45 -6.80 -16.75
CA LEU A 177 3.58 -8.23 -16.50
C LEU A 177 3.26 -9.07 -17.75
N SER A 178 2.28 -8.66 -18.56
CA SER A 178 1.95 -9.32 -19.82
C SER A 178 3.14 -9.30 -20.79
N MET A 179 3.78 -8.13 -20.99
CA MET A 179 4.99 -8.02 -21.82
C MET A 179 6.14 -8.87 -21.28
N TYR A 180 6.31 -8.90 -19.96
CA TYR A 180 7.32 -9.75 -19.32
C TYR A 180 7.11 -11.24 -19.60
N ASN A 181 5.86 -11.71 -19.57
CA ASN A 181 5.53 -13.11 -19.83
C ASN A 181 5.61 -13.47 -21.32
N MET A 182 5.30 -12.53 -22.21
CA MET A 182 5.35 -12.73 -23.67
C MET A 182 6.75 -12.58 -24.28
N SER A 183 7.72 -12.05 -23.53
CA SER A 183 9.12 -11.99 -24.00
C SER A 183 9.73 -13.39 -23.99
N THR A 184 9.73 -14.03 -25.16
CA THR A 184 10.22 -15.40 -25.39
C THR A 184 11.73 -15.47 -25.62
N GLU A 185 12.43 -14.33 -25.67
CA GLU A 185 13.88 -14.27 -25.80
C GLU A 185 14.59 -14.81 -24.56
N ASP A 186 15.85 -15.24 -24.76
CA ASP A 186 16.69 -15.78 -23.70
C ASP A 186 16.70 -14.82 -22.50
N LYS A 187 16.44 -15.34 -21.29
CA LYS A 187 16.16 -14.51 -20.10
C LYS A 187 17.31 -13.59 -19.70
N PHE A 188 18.47 -13.79 -20.34
CA PHE A 188 19.72 -13.09 -20.12
C PHE A 188 20.07 -12.10 -21.25
N SER A 189 19.36 -12.09 -22.39
CA SER A 189 19.67 -11.17 -23.50
C SER A 189 19.19 -9.74 -23.23
N ARG A 190 18.09 -9.58 -22.49
CA ARG A 190 17.43 -8.29 -22.22
C ARG A 190 17.14 -8.09 -20.74
N GLY A 191 17.22 -6.85 -20.28
CA GLY A 191 16.95 -6.51 -18.88
C GLY A 191 15.49 -6.73 -18.49
N LYS A 192 15.22 -7.06 -17.21
CA LYS A 192 13.85 -7.27 -16.70
C LYS A 192 12.91 -6.11 -17.00
N SER A 193 13.37 -4.87 -16.80
CA SER A 193 12.57 -3.66 -17.08
C SER A 193 12.26 -3.50 -18.55
N GLU A 194 13.24 -3.77 -19.41
CA GLU A 194 13.10 -3.67 -20.86
C GLU A 194 12.06 -4.67 -21.37
N ARG A 195 12.08 -5.90 -20.85
CA ARG A 195 11.04 -6.92 -21.10
C ARG A 195 9.65 -6.52 -20.61
N CYS A 196 9.57 -5.68 -19.59
CA CYS A 196 8.32 -5.10 -19.09
C CYS A 196 7.93 -3.80 -19.82
N GLY A 197 8.76 -3.31 -20.75
CA GLY A 197 8.58 -1.98 -21.36
C GLY A 197 8.59 -0.83 -20.35
N LEU A 198 9.30 -0.96 -19.22
CA LEU A 198 9.37 0.04 -18.15
C LEU A 198 10.67 0.85 -18.24
N VAL A 199 10.56 2.14 -17.92
CA VAL A 199 11.71 3.03 -17.71
C VAL A 199 12.33 2.72 -16.34
N PHE A 200 11.49 2.50 -15.34
CA PHE A 200 11.96 2.19 -13.98
C PHE A 200 12.60 0.80 -13.88
N SER A 201 13.68 0.72 -13.10
CA SER A 201 14.40 -0.54 -12.93
C SER A 201 13.67 -1.52 -12.01
N VAL A 202 13.10 -2.59 -12.58
CA VAL A 202 12.49 -3.70 -11.83
C VAL A 202 13.48 -4.30 -10.82
N GLY A 203 14.77 -4.35 -11.17
CA GLY A 203 15.82 -4.84 -10.28
C GLY A 203 16.06 -3.94 -9.06
N LYS A 204 16.05 -2.61 -9.23
CA LYS A 204 16.18 -1.65 -8.11
C LYS A 204 14.99 -1.77 -7.16
N PHE A 205 13.78 -1.84 -7.71
CA PHE A 205 12.57 -2.05 -6.92
C PHE A 205 12.61 -3.38 -6.17
N PHE A 206 12.97 -4.49 -6.84
CA PHE A 206 13.11 -5.78 -6.17
C PHE A 206 14.10 -5.71 -4.99
N ARG A 207 15.28 -5.12 -5.22
CA ARG A 207 16.28 -4.94 -4.16
C ARG A 207 15.72 -4.09 -3.02
N TRP A 208 15.14 -2.95 -3.33
CA TRP A 208 14.53 -2.05 -2.35
C TRP A 208 13.43 -2.73 -1.53
N MET A 209 12.58 -3.56 -2.14
CA MET A 209 11.54 -4.33 -1.43
C MET A 209 12.14 -5.33 -0.42
N VAL A 210 13.27 -5.95 -0.76
CA VAL A 210 14.00 -6.86 0.13
C VAL A 210 14.65 -6.10 1.27
N ASP A 211 15.35 -5.01 0.97
CA ASP A 211 16.07 -4.19 1.96
C ASP A 211 15.09 -3.52 2.94
N SER A 212 13.92 -3.10 2.44
CA SER A 212 12.80 -2.55 3.23
C SER A 212 12.01 -3.62 4.00
N ARG A 213 12.37 -4.90 3.87
CA ARG A 213 11.75 -6.04 4.55
C ARG A 213 10.24 -6.14 4.35
N ILE A 214 9.75 -5.91 3.13
CA ILE A 214 8.32 -6.02 2.81
C ILE A 214 7.81 -7.45 3.11
N ALA A 215 8.60 -8.47 2.82
CA ALA A 215 8.33 -9.84 3.23
C ALA A 215 9.62 -10.66 3.34
N VAL A 216 9.54 -11.82 4.00
CA VAL A 216 10.65 -12.79 4.05
C VAL A 216 11.00 -13.29 2.65
N ARG A 217 10.00 -13.42 1.77
CA ARG A 217 10.19 -13.79 0.35
C ARG A 217 9.48 -12.79 -0.55
N VAL A 218 10.23 -12.11 -1.42
CA VAL A 218 9.67 -11.20 -2.43
C VAL A 218 9.69 -11.89 -3.79
N HIS A 219 8.54 -11.95 -4.46
CA HIS A 219 8.42 -12.52 -5.80
C HIS A 219 8.79 -11.48 -6.87
N GLU A 220 9.37 -11.91 -7.99
CA GLU A 220 9.73 -10.99 -9.07
C GLU A 220 8.53 -10.24 -9.66
N HIS A 221 7.38 -10.91 -9.80
CA HIS A 221 6.13 -10.27 -10.24
C HIS A 221 5.64 -9.18 -9.27
N ALA A 222 5.98 -9.26 -7.97
CA ALA A 222 5.65 -8.20 -7.02
C ALA A 222 6.45 -6.93 -7.33
N ALA A 223 7.74 -7.09 -7.65
CA ALA A 223 8.59 -5.98 -8.06
C ALA A 223 8.14 -5.38 -9.40
N ILE A 224 7.75 -6.20 -10.39
CA ILE A 224 7.18 -5.69 -11.66
C ILE A 224 5.94 -4.85 -11.39
N TYR A 225 5.02 -5.33 -10.54
CA TYR A 225 3.80 -4.61 -10.19
C TYR A 225 4.11 -3.27 -9.51
N LEU A 226 5.01 -3.27 -8.53
CA LEU A 226 5.36 -2.05 -7.81
C LEU A 226 6.08 -1.05 -8.72
N SER A 227 7.03 -1.49 -9.55
CA SER A 227 7.72 -0.62 -10.52
C SER A 227 6.76 0.03 -11.50
N ALA A 228 5.88 -0.76 -12.12
CA ALA A 228 4.91 -0.25 -13.09
C ALA A 228 3.88 0.68 -12.44
N CYS A 229 3.41 0.34 -11.23
CA CYS A 229 2.52 1.19 -10.45
C CYS A 229 3.17 2.55 -10.16
N MET A 230 4.42 2.58 -9.68
CA MET A 230 5.09 3.83 -9.39
C MET A 230 5.33 4.66 -10.65
N GLU A 231 5.74 4.04 -11.76
CA GLU A 231 5.90 4.73 -13.04
C GLU A 231 4.56 5.35 -13.52
N SER A 232 3.45 4.62 -13.37
CA SER A 232 2.11 5.13 -13.68
C SER A 232 1.66 6.22 -12.72
N LEU A 233 1.98 6.11 -11.44
CA LEU A 233 1.60 7.09 -10.42
C LEU A 233 2.30 8.43 -10.64
N PHE A 234 3.57 8.44 -11.05
CA PHE A 234 4.25 9.66 -11.45
C PHE A 234 3.52 10.38 -12.58
N ARG A 235 3.11 9.65 -13.62
CA ARG A 235 2.33 10.21 -14.73
C ARG A 235 0.97 10.73 -14.27
N GLU A 236 0.24 9.98 -13.46
CA GLU A 236 -1.06 10.40 -12.94
C GLU A 236 -0.98 11.70 -12.12
N VAL A 237 -0.05 11.76 -11.16
CA VAL A 237 0.14 12.95 -10.32
C VAL A 237 0.48 14.16 -11.19
N PHE A 238 1.40 13.98 -12.14
CA PHE A 238 1.85 15.08 -12.99
C PHE A 238 0.76 15.57 -13.96
N THR A 239 0.08 14.66 -14.66
CA THR A 239 -0.98 14.99 -15.63
C THR A 239 -2.18 15.69 -14.95
N ARG A 240 -2.57 15.25 -13.76
CA ARG A 240 -3.66 15.86 -12.99
C ARG A 240 -3.33 17.28 -12.57
N VAL A 241 -2.11 17.49 -12.09
CA VAL A 241 -1.62 18.81 -11.70
C VAL A 241 -1.57 19.76 -12.91
N LEU A 242 -1.07 19.30 -14.06
CA LEU A 242 -1.05 20.09 -15.28
C LEU A 242 -2.45 20.44 -15.78
N SER A 243 -3.40 19.51 -15.66
CA SER A 243 -4.79 19.73 -16.05
C SER A 243 -5.51 20.73 -15.12
N SER A 244 -5.11 20.81 -13.86
CA SER A 244 -5.68 21.70 -12.86
C SER A 244 -5.04 23.09 -12.83
N SER A 245 -3.77 23.21 -13.19
CA SER A 245 -3.11 24.50 -13.32
C SER A 245 -3.69 25.18 -14.55
N LEU A 246 -4.38 26.32 -14.39
CA LEU A 246 -4.72 27.21 -15.50
C LEU A 246 -3.39 27.57 -16.16
N VAL A 247 -3.03 26.85 -17.23
CA VAL A 247 -1.78 27.09 -17.94
C VAL A 247 -1.93 28.45 -18.59
N GLU A 248 -1.43 29.50 -17.94
CA GLU A 248 -1.14 30.75 -18.60
C GLU A 248 -0.09 30.43 -19.67
N LYS A 249 -0.54 30.39 -20.92
CA LYS A 249 0.31 30.19 -22.08
C LYS A 249 1.08 31.48 -22.31
N ASP A 250 2.25 31.62 -21.71
CA ASP A 250 3.21 32.64 -22.14
C ASP A 250 3.88 32.14 -23.43
N ASN A 251 3.58 32.76 -24.56
CA ASN A 251 4.08 32.39 -25.90
C ASN A 251 3.79 30.94 -26.35
N GLY A 252 2.73 30.31 -25.83
CA GLY A 252 2.34 28.94 -26.20
C GLY A 252 3.09 27.82 -25.47
N ILE A 253 4.03 28.15 -24.58
CA ILE A 253 4.77 27.19 -23.75
C ILE A 253 4.21 27.28 -22.32
N PRO A 254 3.69 26.18 -21.74
CA PRO A 254 3.27 26.15 -20.34
C PRO A 254 4.46 26.50 -19.43
N LYS A 255 4.45 27.69 -18.80
CA LYS A 255 5.39 27.98 -17.71
C LYS A 255 4.80 27.41 -16.42
N PHE A 256 5.38 26.30 -15.99
CA PHE A 256 4.91 25.58 -14.82
C PHE A 256 5.85 25.86 -13.63
N THR A 257 5.35 26.53 -12.59
CA THR A 257 6.15 26.91 -11.41
C THR A 257 5.91 25.93 -10.25
N LEU A 258 6.87 25.85 -9.31
CA LEU A 258 6.72 25.04 -8.10
C LEU A 258 5.47 25.44 -7.29
N GLU A 259 5.20 26.73 -7.15
CA GLU A 259 4.02 27.22 -6.42
C GLU A 259 2.71 26.77 -7.07
N SER A 260 2.61 26.86 -8.40
CA SER A 260 1.43 26.36 -9.14
C SER A 260 1.25 24.85 -9.00
N PHE A 261 2.35 24.09 -8.94
CA PHE A 261 2.34 22.64 -8.72
C PHE A 261 1.77 22.29 -7.34
N GLU A 262 2.25 22.97 -6.30
CA GLU A 262 1.78 22.75 -4.93
C GLU A 262 0.32 23.16 -4.75
N GLN A 263 -0.08 24.29 -5.33
CA GLN A 263 -1.45 24.76 -5.28
C GLN A 263 -2.40 23.78 -5.98
N ALA A 264 -2.07 23.33 -7.19
CA ALA A 264 -2.87 22.34 -7.91
C ALA A 264 -2.98 21.00 -7.15
N LEU A 265 -1.89 20.53 -6.54
CA LEU A 265 -1.91 19.33 -5.69
C LEU A 265 -2.80 19.49 -4.46
N SER A 266 -2.80 20.68 -3.84
CA SER A 266 -3.64 20.95 -2.68
C SER A 266 -5.14 20.94 -3.00
N ASN A 267 -5.49 21.25 -4.26
CA ASN A 267 -6.86 21.25 -4.75
C ASN A 267 -7.34 19.87 -5.25
N ASP A 268 -6.43 18.95 -5.56
CA ASP A 268 -6.82 17.59 -5.99
C ASP A 268 -7.18 16.71 -4.78
N SER A 269 -8.48 16.48 -4.61
CA SER A 269 -9.03 15.68 -3.50
C SER A 269 -8.58 14.20 -3.49
N GLU A 270 -8.16 13.64 -4.63
CA GLU A 270 -7.70 12.26 -4.71
C GLU A 270 -6.20 12.13 -4.38
N LEU A 271 -5.42 13.19 -4.59
CA LEU A 271 -3.97 13.22 -4.36
C LEU A 271 -3.58 13.80 -3.00
N TYR A 272 -4.29 14.81 -2.52
CA TYR A 272 -3.88 15.58 -1.35
C TYR A 272 -3.60 14.67 -0.13
N GLY A 273 -4.57 13.83 0.24
CA GLY A 273 -4.41 12.92 1.39
C GLY A 273 -3.30 11.88 1.22
N LEU A 274 -3.06 11.41 -0.01
CA LEU A 274 -2.04 10.40 -0.33
C LEU A 274 -0.63 10.94 -0.13
N LEU A 275 -0.40 12.20 -0.53
CA LEU A 275 0.92 12.81 -0.61
C LEU A 275 1.31 13.62 0.64
N LEU A 276 0.40 13.73 1.62
CA LEU A 276 0.70 14.36 2.90
C LEU A 276 1.71 13.55 3.73
N PRO A 277 2.53 14.22 4.55
CA PRO A 277 3.59 13.59 5.34
C PRO A 277 3.08 12.84 6.58
N PHE A 278 1.77 12.73 6.79
CA PHE A 278 1.19 12.19 8.02
C PHE A 278 0.81 10.71 7.91
N GLN A 279 1.15 9.92 8.93
CA GLN A 279 0.99 8.46 8.94
C GLN A 279 -0.48 8.00 8.96
N HIS A 280 -1.36 8.69 9.69
CA HIS A 280 -2.73 8.23 9.94
C HIS A 280 -3.70 8.47 8.79
N LEU A 281 -3.24 9.08 7.69
CA LEU A 281 -4.07 9.35 6.54
C LEU A 281 -4.26 8.07 5.72
N THR A 282 -5.37 7.36 5.92
CA THR A 282 -5.84 6.40 4.92
C THR A 282 -6.38 7.19 3.73
N CYS A 283 -5.56 7.33 2.69
CA CYS A 283 -5.99 7.83 1.39
C CYS A 283 -6.91 6.80 0.73
N GLY A 284 -8.09 7.25 0.31
CA GLY A 284 -9.17 6.42 -0.23
C GLY A 284 -10.51 7.14 -0.02
N LYS A 285 -11.55 6.76 -0.79
CA LYS A 285 -12.91 7.36 -0.74
C LYS A 285 -13.57 7.38 0.66
N ASN A 286 -12.95 6.77 1.65
CA ASN A 286 -13.43 6.63 3.02
C ASN A 286 -12.84 7.69 3.97
N ALA A 287 -11.92 8.55 3.49
CA ALA A 287 -11.33 9.63 4.29
C ALA A 287 -12.34 10.73 4.70
N ASN A 288 -13.55 10.73 4.11
CA ASN A 288 -14.64 11.61 4.50
C ASN A 288 -15.50 11.09 5.67
N VAL A 289 -15.14 9.96 6.30
CA VAL A 289 -15.88 9.47 7.47
C VAL A 289 -14.96 9.39 8.67
N MET A 290 -15.05 10.44 9.48
CA MET A 290 -14.63 10.46 10.87
C MET A 290 -15.03 9.14 11.55
N GLY A 291 -14.03 8.32 11.87
CA GLY A 291 -14.07 7.28 12.89
C GLY A 291 -15.20 6.25 12.84
N LEU A 292 -15.22 5.34 11.84
CA LEU A 292 -15.88 4.03 12.02
C LEU A 292 -15.53 2.99 10.95
N MET A 293 -14.27 2.58 10.79
CA MET A 293 -14.01 1.33 10.05
C MET A 293 -12.65 0.67 10.30
N ASN A 294 -12.37 0.24 11.54
CA ASN A 294 -11.23 -0.66 11.82
C ASN A 294 -11.60 -2.16 11.75
N VAL A 295 -12.84 -2.53 11.41
CA VAL A 295 -13.29 -3.95 11.44
C VAL A 295 -13.88 -4.42 10.11
N ILE A 296 -14.60 -3.58 9.37
CA ILE A 296 -15.31 -4.02 8.16
C ILE A 296 -14.37 -4.17 6.95
N GLY A 297 -13.34 -3.31 6.82
CA GLY A 297 -12.36 -3.43 5.72
C GLY A 297 -11.50 -4.68 5.80
N ILE A 298 -11.24 -5.21 7.00
CA ILE A 298 -10.46 -6.45 7.19
C ILE A 298 -11.27 -7.66 6.71
N VAL A 299 -12.59 -7.68 6.95
CA VAL A 299 -13.46 -8.81 6.58
C VAL A 299 -13.72 -8.85 5.07
N SER A 300 -14.05 -7.71 4.44
CA SER A 300 -14.31 -7.67 3.00
C SER A 300 -13.04 -7.91 2.15
N SER A 301 -11.87 -7.44 2.60
CA SER A 301 -10.61 -7.74 1.90
C SER A 301 -10.14 -9.19 2.11
N LEU A 302 -10.47 -9.83 3.22
CA LEU A 302 -10.21 -11.26 3.44
C LEU A 302 -11.11 -12.14 2.59
N GLU A 303 -12.39 -11.78 2.40
CA GLU A 303 -13.30 -12.50 1.50
C GLU A 303 -12.89 -12.34 0.03
N LEU A 304 -12.50 -11.14 -0.42
CA LEU A 304 -12.04 -10.94 -1.80
C LEU A 304 -10.71 -11.66 -2.07
N CYS A 305 -9.74 -11.61 -1.14
CA CYS A 305 -8.50 -12.37 -1.28
C CYS A 305 -8.71 -13.89 -1.15
N ALA A 306 -9.73 -14.35 -0.42
CA ALA A 306 -10.07 -15.78 -0.37
C ALA A 306 -10.72 -16.25 -1.68
N LEU A 307 -11.56 -15.42 -2.31
CA LEU A 307 -12.16 -15.72 -3.61
C LEU A 307 -11.12 -15.75 -4.73
N ASP A 308 -10.21 -14.77 -4.79
CA ASP A 308 -9.10 -14.75 -5.75
C ASP A 308 -8.12 -15.93 -5.54
N ALA A 309 -7.92 -16.37 -4.29
CA ALA A 309 -7.11 -17.54 -3.99
C ALA A 309 -7.82 -18.86 -4.36
N GLN A 310 -9.14 -18.91 -4.29
CA GLN A 310 -9.94 -20.09 -4.66
C GLN A 310 -10.02 -20.25 -6.18
N GLU A 311 -10.07 -19.16 -6.95
CA GLU A 311 -9.96 -19.21 -8.41
C GLU A 311 -8.56 -19.67 -8.88
N MET A 312 -7.50 -19.33 -8.13
CA MET A 312 -6.14 -19.79 -8.42
C MET A 312 -5.85 -21.27 -8.11
N ILE A 313 -6.68 -21.92 -7.29
CA ILE A 313 -6.53 -23.36 -7.00
C ILE A 313 -7.31 -24.22 -8.02
N ASN A 314 -8.25 -23.61 -8.75
CA ASN A 314 -9.14 -24.30 -9.70
C ASN A 314 -8.74 -24.10 -11.19
N ALA A 315 -7.57 -23.52 -11.46
CA ALA A 315 -6.97 -23.38 -12.80
C ALA A 315 -5.64 -24.14 -12.87
#